data_AF-A0A368F2G2-F1
#
_entry.id   AF-A0A368F2G2-F1
#
_cell.length_a   1.000
_cell.length_b   1.000
_cell.length_c   1.000
_cell.angle_alpha   90.00
_cell.angle_beta   90.00
_cell.angle_gamma   90.00
#
_symmetry.space_group_name_H-M   'P 1'
#
loop_
_entity.id
_entity.type
_entity.pdbx_description
1 polymer ?
#
loop_
_entity_poly.entity_id
_entity_poly.type
_entity_poly.pdbx_seq_one_letter_code
_entity_poly.pdbx_strand_id
1 'polypeptide(L)'
;KPAKLVVEPWWIICAGSILEADIKVLTEDERRIVDCLLDEGPQAAGFLPIPVVNSLLDRGLIYIDVPVVESDYVYVAPLDGFVMNRVSNDYLENLLYKIFVAIDDQTTVKEMAEMLHIDFHLVANAISIFCRLGFARKRVTGMETARLHYSWAQVISIPNSPTQEDMVTSVSGDLGELSASLASPLVDDDDEEQTA
;
A
#
# COMPACT_ATOMS: atom_id res chain seq x y z
N LYS A 1 -17.93 10.62 -1.76
CA LYS A 1 -16.89 11.11 -2.71
C LYS A 1 -15.99 9.94 -3.03
N PRO A 2 -15.58 9.72 -4.29
CA PRO A 2 -14.55 8.72 -4.59
C PRO A 2 -13.30 9.00 -3.75
N ALA A 3 -12.65 7.95 -3.26
CA ALA A 3 -11.41 8.10 -2.49
C ALA A 3 -10.36 8.81 -3.34
N LYS A 4 -9.63 9.76 -2.75
CA LYS A 4 -8.52 10.41 -3.45
C LYS A 4 -7.37 9.41 -3.50
N LEU A 5 -7.06 8.93 -4.70
CA LEU A 5 -5.90 8.08 -4.94
C LEU A 5 -4.63 8.92 -4.71
N VAL A 6 -3.75 8.44 -3.83
CA VAL A 6 -2.42 9.04 -3.63
C VAL A 6 -1.46 8.28 -4.54
N VAL A 7 -1.01 8.93 -5.60
CA VAL A 7 -0.05 8.36 -6.56
C VAL A 7 1.32 8.28 -5.88
N GLU A 8 1.95 7.10 -5.90
CA GLU A 8 3.31 6.95 -5.41
C GLU A 8 4.34 7.16 -6.55
N PRO A 9 5.56 7.64 -6.25
CA PRO A 9 6.53 8.00 -7.29
C PRO A 9 6.99 6.82 -8.16
N TRP A 10 6.96 5.60 -7.63
CA TRP A 10 7.41 4.41 -8.34
C TRP A 10 6.31 3.75 -9.19
N TRP A 11 5.07 4.26 -9.11
CA TRP A 11 3.98 3.77 -9.94
C TRP A 11 4.22 4.15 -11.40
N ILE A 12 3.73 3.33 -12.32
CA ILE A 12 3.98 3.50 -13.75
C ILE A 12 2.83 4.27 -14.38
N ILE A 13 3.17 5.35 -15.07
CA ILE A 13 2.24 6.11 -15.89
C ILE A 13 2.20 5.51 -17.29
N CYS A 14 0.99 5.23 -17.75
CA CYS A 14 0.71 4.69 -19.08
C CYS A 14 -0.17 5.67 -19.87
N ALA A 15 0.02 5.71 -21.20
CA ALA A 15 -0.86 6.47 -22.08
C ALA A 15 -2.28 5.86 -22.05
N GLY A 16 -3.29 6.71 -21.83
CA GLY A 16 -4.69 6.33 -21.87
C GLY A 16 -5.28 6.40 -23.28
N SER A 17 -6.58 6.69 -23.35
CA SER A 17 -7.27 6.90 -24.62
C SER A 17 -7.15 8.37 -25.04
N ILE A 18 -6.12 8.70 -25.80
CA ILE A 18 -5.84 10.08 -26.25
C ILE A 18 -6.37 10.28 -27.66
N LEU A 19 -7.26 11.26 -27.86
CA LEU A 19 -7.80 11.63 -29.16
C LEU A 19 -7.17 12.92 -29.70
N GLU A 20 -7.33 13.20 -30.99
CA GLU A 20 -6.81 14.42 -31.62
C GLU A 20 -7.37 15.70 -30.97
N ALA A 21 -8.62 15.67 -30.50
CA ALA A 21 -9.23 16.78 -29.79
C ALA A 21 -8.54 17.07 -28.45
N ASP A 22 -8.07 16.03 -27.75
CA ASP A 22 -7.37 16.17 -26.47
C ASP A 22 -6.02 16.84 -26.67
N ILE A 23 -5.29 16.44 -27.73
CA ILE A 23 -3.97 16.99 -28.08
C ILE A 23 -4.04 18.51 -28.35
N LYS A 24 -5.15 19.01 -28.87
CA LYS A 24 -5.32 20.45 -29.18
C LYS A 24 -5.45 21.32 -27.93
N VAL A 25 -5.88 20.75 -26.81
CA VAL A 25 -6.12 21.49 -25.55
C VAL A 25 -5.06 21.23 -24.49
N LEU A 26 -4.02 20.44 -24.79
CA LEU A 26 -2.88 20.24 -23.88
C LEU A 26 -2.04 21.51 -23.77
N THR A 27 -1.60 21.77 -22.54
CA THR A 27 -0.48 22.69 -22.29
C THR A 27 0.83 22.11 -22.87
N GLU A 28 1.87 22.94 -22.99
CA GLU A 28 3.16 22.49 -23.52
C GLU A 28 3.77 21.37 -22.65
N ASP A 29 3.70 21.50 -21.33
CA ASP A 29 4.22 20.51 -20.39
C ASP A 29 3.44 19.19 -20.48
N GLU A 30 2.11 19.26 -20.57
CA GLU A 30 1.25 18.09 -20.74
C GLU A 30 1.53 17.37 -22.07
N ARG A 31 1.64 18.13 -23.17
CA ARG A 31 1.96 17.61 -24.51
C ARG A 31 3.29 16.86 -24.48
N ARG A 32 4.32 17.45 -23.86
CA ARG A 32 5.64 16.83 -23.76
C ARG A 32 5.59 15.47 -23.09
N ILE A 33 4.83 15.33 -22.00
CA ILE A 33 4.67 14.06 -21.29
C ILE A 33 3.90 13.05 -22.15
N VAL A 34 2.81 13.48 -22.79
CA VAL A 34 2.02 12.62 -23.68
C VAL A 34 2.86 12.11 -24.84
N ASP A 35 3.62 12.98 -25.51
CA ASP A 35 4.49 12.61 -26.62
C ASP A 35 5.56 11.60 -26.14
N CYS A 36 6.23 11.86 -25.00
CA CYS A 36 7.17 10.90 -24.42
C CYS A 36 6.53 9.54 -24.11
N LEU A 37 5.30 9.50 -23.58
CA LEU A 37 4.61 8.24 -23.27
C LEU A 37 4.22 7.46 -24.53
N LEU A 38 3.93 8.15 -25.63
CA LEU A 38 3.59 7.52 -26.91
C LEU A 38 4.83 7.02 -27.65
N ASP A 39 5.95 7.75 -27.55
CA ASP A 39 7.20 7.44 -28.26
C ASP A 39 8.08 6.45 -27.48
N GLU A 40 8.29 6.68 -26.19
CA GLU A 40 9.21 5.91 -25.33
C GLU A 40 8.48 4.86 -24.48
N GLY A 41 7.17 5.01 -24.29
CA GLY A 41 6.34 4.08 -23.52
C GLY A 41 6.16 4.47 -22.04
N PRO A 42 5.64 3.55 -21.22
CA PRO A 42 5.34 3.81 -19.82
C PRO A 42 6.57 4.16 -18.97
N GLN A 43 6.42 5.08 -18.02
CA GLN A 43 7.51 5.54 -17.14
C GLN A 43 7.04 5.78 -15.71
N ALA A 44 7.97 5.80 -14.75
CA ALA A 44 7.62 6.05 -13.35
C ALA A 44 7.12 7.49 -13.14
N ALA A 45 6.05 7.64 -12.36
CA ALA A 45 5.43 8.92 -12.01
C ALA A 45 6.43 9.89 -11.36
N GLY A 46 7.41 9.34 -10.66
CA GLY A 46 8.47 10.02 -9.94
C GLY A 46 9.37 10.88 -10.82
N PHE A 47 9.48 10.58 -12.12
CA PHE A 47 10.25 11.39 -13.06
C PHE A 47 9.46 12.58 -13.61
N LEU A 48 8.16 12.62 -13.36
CA LEU A 48 7.24 13.59 -13.93
C LEU A 48 6.79 14.63 -12.89
N PRO A 49 6.44 15.86 -13.31
CA PRO A 49 5.88 16.85 -12.41
C PRO A 49 4.49 16.42 -11.90
N ILE A 50 4.33 16.35 -10.57
CA ILE A 50 3.06 15.96 -9.91
C ILE A 50 1.85 16.76 -10.43
N PRO A 51 1.90 18.10 -10.59
CA PRO A 51 0.73 18.85 -11.05
C PRO A 51 0.27 18.44 -12.45
N VAL A 52 1.23 18.11 -13.33
CA VAL A 52 0.94 17.70 -14.71
C VAL A 52 0.39 16.28 -14.73
N VAL A 53 0.98 15.36 -13.95
CA VAL A 53 0.45 13.99 -13.78
C VAL A 53 -0.99 14.02 -13.28
N ASN A 54 -1.29 14.79 -12.23
CA ASN A 54 -2.65 14.90 -11.70
C ASN A 54 -3.63 15.50 -12.72
N SER A 55 -3.23 16.55 -13.45
CA SER A 55 -4.05 17.16 -14.51
C SER A 55 -4.42 16.15 -15.59
N LEU A 56 -3.44 15.39 -16.08
CA LEU A 56 -3.64 14.37 -17.11
C LEU A 56 -4.50 13.20 -16.60
N LEU A 57 -4.30 12.79 -15.34
CA LEU A 57 -5.05 11.70 -14.70
C LEU A 57 -6.52 12.09 -14.47
N ASP A 58 -6.78 13.30 -13.98
CA ASP A 58 -8.14 13.82 -13.74
C ASP A 58 -8.95 13.90 -15.04
N ARG A 59 -8.26 14.08 -16.18
CA ARG A 59 -8.83 14.10 -17.53
C ARG A 59 -8.88 12.71 -18.19
N GLY A 60 -8.32 11.68 -17.57
CA GLY A 60 -8.29 10.31 -18.10
C GLY A 60 -7.38 10.11 -19.33
N LEU A 61 -6.46 11.04 -19.59
CA LEU A 61 -5.52 10.96 -20.71
C LEU A 61 -4.35 10.02 -20.44
N ILE A 62 -4.07 9.78 -19.16
CA ILE A 62 -3.14 8.77 -18.68
C ILE A 62 -3.87 7.89 -17.67
N TYR A 63 -3.37 6.69 -17.47
CA TYR A 63 -3.74 5.86 -16.34
C TYR A 63 -2.49 5.40 -15.59
N ILE A 64 -2.68 4.91 -14.38
CA ILE A 64 -1.60 4.45 -13.53
C ILE A 64 -1.69 2.94 -13.37
N ASP A 65 -0.53 2.31 -13.38
CA ASP A 65 -0.36 0.91 -13.03
C ASP A 65 0.66 0.77 -11.89
N VAL A 66 0.44 -0.25 -11.05
CA VAL A 66 1.35 -0.58 -9.97
C VAL A 66 2.20 -1.76 -10.44
N PRO A 67 3.53 -1.57 -10.63
CA PRO A 67 4.37 -2.63 -11.16
C PRO A 67 4.55 -3.74 -10.13
N VAL A 68 4.18 -4.98 -10.52
CA VAL A 68 4.29 -6.19 -9.71
C VAL A 68 5.22 -7.18 -10.38
N VAL A 69 6.21 -7.68 -9.65
CA VAL A 69 7.18 -8.70 -10.07
C VAL A 69 7.08 -9.94 -9.19
N GLU A 70 7.62 -11.07 -9.67
CA GLU A 70 7.55 -12.36 -8.99
C GLU A 70 8.04 -12.34 -7.53
N SER A 71 9.10 -11.58 -7.24
CA SER A 71 9.74 -11.50 -5.93
C SER A 71 9.10 -10.51 -4.97
N ASP A 72 8.03 -9.84 -5.37
CA ASP A 72 7.37 -8.85 -4.50
C ASP A 72 6.66 -9.52 -3.34
N TYR A 73 6.61 -8.80 -2.22
CA TYR A 73 5.75 -9.11 -1.08
C TYR A 73 4.62 -8.09 -1.00
N VAL A 74 3.42 -8.56 -0.74
CA VAL A 74 2.21 -7.74 -0.70
C VAL A 74 1.44 -8.07 0.58
N TYR A 75 0.80 -7.07 1.18
CA TYR A 75 -0.01 -7.27 2.37
C TYR A 75 -1.29 -6.46 2.29
N VAL A 76 -2.35 -6.97 2.90
CA VAL A 76 -3.64 -6.27 3.03
C VAL A 76 -3.60 -5.43 4.30
N ALA A 77 -3.89 -4.13 4.18
CA ALA A 77 -4.06 -3.28 5.37
C ALA A 77 -5.37 -3.67 6.09
N PRO A 78 -5.50 -3.51 7.42
CA PRO A 78 -6.75 -3.78 8.11
C PRO A 78 -7.91 -3.01 7.46
N LEU A 79 -8.89 -3.75 6.92
CA LEU A 79 -10.03 -3.15 6.23
C LEU A 79 -11.25 -3.14 7.16
N ASP A 80 -11.48 -2.02 7.84
CA ASP A 80 -12.65 -1.87 8.71
C ASP A 80 -13.95 -1.85 7.89
N GLY A 81 -14.92 -2.69 8.27
CA GLY A 81 -16.21 -2.80 7.60
C GLY A 81 -16.17 -3.29 6.14
N PHE A 82 -15.06 -3.85 5.66
CA PHE A 82 -14.95 -4.31 4.27
C PHE A 82 -15.70 -5.61 4.03
N VAL A 83 -16.55 -5.59 3.01
CA VAL A 83 -17.30 -6.75 2.53
C VAL A 83 -17.05 -6.90 1.04
N MET A 84 -16.34 -7.96 0.64
CA MET A 84 -16.30 -8.40 -0.75
C MET A 84 -17.50 -9.31 -0.99
N ASN A 85 -18.59 -8.73 -1.50
CA ASN A 85 -19.78 -9.49 -1.88
C ASN A 85 -19.39 -10.53 -2.93
N ARG A 86 -19.76 -11.79 -2.68
CA ARG A 86 -19.42 -12.96 -3.52
C ARG A 86 -20.64 -13.45 -4.33
N VAL A 87 -21.58 -12.55 -4.57
CA VAL A 87 -22.94 -12.87 -5.03
C VAL A 87 -23.01 -12.88 -6.56
N SER A 88 -21.93 -12.45 -7.24
CA SER A 88 -21.86 -12.40 -8.70
C SER A 88 -21.27 -13.69 -9.25
N ASN A 89 -21.91 -14.29 -10.25
CA ASN A 89 -21.34 -15.43 -10.99
C ASN A 89 -20.31 -14.96 -12.05
N ASP A 90 -19.58 -13.88 -11.77
CA ASP A 90 -18.53 -13.34 -12.65
C ASP A 90 -17.19 -14.01 -12.33
N TYR A 91 -16.48 -14.39 -13.39
CA TYR A 91 -15.13 -14.94 -13.31
C TYR A 91 -14.16 -13.95 -12.65
N LEU A 92 -14.26 -12.65 -12.96
CA LEU A 92 -13.34 -11.64 -12.43
C LEU A 92 -13.47 -11.52 -10.90
N GLU A 93 -14.69 -11.42 -10.38
CA GLU A 93 -14.94 -11.35 -8.93
C GLU A 93 -14.40 -12.59 -8.21
N ASN A 94 -14.64 -13.78 -8.77
CA ASN A 94 -14.13 -15.03 -8.21
C ASN A 94 -12.59 -15.10 -8.22
N LEU A 95 -11.95 -14.60 -9.27
CA LEU A 95 -10.50 -14.50 -9.37
C LEU A 95 -9.94 -13.54 -8.31
N LEU A 96 -10.48 -12.33 -8.24
CA LEU A 96 -10.07 -11.32 -7.27
C LEU A 96 -10.27 -11.81 -5.84
N TYR A 97 -11.40 -12.45 -5.53
CA TYR A 97 -11.65 -13.00 -4.20
C TYR A 97 -10.62 -14.06 -3.80
N LYS A 98 -10.30 -14.99 -4.70
CA LYS A 98 -9.30 -16.04 -4.43
C LYS A 98 -7.93 -15.44 -4.12
N ILE A 99 -7.50 -14.46 -4.92
CA ILE A 99 -6.22 -13.79 -4.73
C ILE A 99 -6.25 -12.98 -3.44
N PHE A 100 -7.32 -12.21 -3.19
CA PHE A 100 -7.47 -11.38 -2.00
C PHE A 100 -7.36 -12.19 -0.69
N VAL A 101 -8.00 -13.35 -0.63
CA VAL A 101 -7.95 -14.25 0.55
C VAL A 101 -6.59 -14.93 0.70
N ALA A 102 -5.81 -15.05 -0.38
CA ALA A 102 -4.50 -15.68 -0.37
C ALA A 102 -3.34 -14.72 -0.08
N ILE A 103 -3.58 -13.41 -0.05
CA ILE A 103 -2.52 -12.44 0.29
C ILE A 103 -2.13 -12.60 1.76
N ASP A 104 -0.84 -12.87 1.98
CA ASP A 104 -0.19 -12.82 3.28
C ASP A 104 1.17 -12.10 3.16
N ASP A 105 1.73 -11.65 4.29
CA ASP A 105 2.92 -10.81 4.31
C ASP A 105 4.26 -11.59 4.27
N GLN A 106 4.21 -12.92 4.13
CA GLN A 106 5.35 -13.84 4.11
C GLN A 106 5.52 -14.58 2.78
N THR A 107 4.53 -14.56 1.90
CA THR A 107 4.62 -15.19 0.57
C THR A 107 4.92 -14.18 -0.52
N THR A 108 5.74 -14.61 -1.48
CA THR A 108 5.97 -13.84 -2.70
C THR A 108 4.79 -13.97 -3.66
N VAL A 109 4.64 -13.00 -4.57
CA VAL A 109 3.61 -13.05 -5.61
C VAL A 109 3.71 -14.32 -6.47
N LYS A 110 4.93 -14.80 -6.72
CA LYS A 110 5.16 -16.06 -7.43
C LYS A 110 4.60 -17.27 -6.67
N GLU A 111 4.99 -17.42 -5.40
CA GLU A 111 4.54 -18.55 -4.58
C GLU A 111 3.02 -18.56 -4.45
N MET A 112 2.40 -17.38 -4.33
CA MET A 112 0.95 -17.22 -4.33
C MET A 112 0.31 -17.70 -5.65
N ALA A 113 0.87 -17.31 -6.80
CA ALA A 113 0.38 -17.74 -8.11
C ALA A 113 0.48 -19.27 -8.29
N GLU A 114 1.58 -19.87 -7.85
CA GLU A 114 1.79 -21.32 -7.86
C GLU A 114 0.80 -22.04 -6.95
N MET A 115 0.59 -21.53 -5.72
CA MET A 115 -0.34 -22.09 -4.74
C MET A 115 -1.79 -22.06 -5.22
N LEU A 116 -2.19 -20.97 -5.89
CA LEU A 116 -3.54 -20.82 -6.42
C LEU A 116 -3.75 -21.53 -7.76
N HIS A 117 -2.67 -22.00 -8.41
CA HIS A 117 -2.67 -22.49 -9.78
C HIS A 117 -3.27 -21.47 -10.77
N ILE A 118 -2.86 -20.21 -10.63
CA ILE A 118 -3.28 -19.09 -11.48
C ILE A 118 -2.03 -18.55 -12.18
N ASP A 119 -2.20 -18.11 -13.43
CA ASP A 119 -1.12 -17.45 -14.16
C ASP A 119 -0.57 -16.23 -13.41
N PHE A 120 0.75 -16.10 -13.34
CA PHE A 120 1.43 -15.02 -12.63
C PHE A 120 0.92 -13.63 -13.09
N HIS A 121 0.70 -13.42 -14.39
CA HIS A 121 0.25 -12.11 -14.87
C HIS A 121 -1.17 -11.77 -14.42
N LEU A 122 -2.05 -12.77 -14.28
CA LEU A 122 -3.39 -12.54 -13.70
C LEU A 122 -3.30 -12.15 -12.22
N VAL A 123 -2.41 -12.79 -11.46
CA VAL A 123 -2.17 -12.44 -10.04
C VAL A 123 -1.56 -11.04 -9.92
N ALA A 124 -0.54 -10.74 -10.72
CA ALA A 124 0.10 -9.42 -10.78
C ALA A 124 -0.91 -8.30 -11.11
N ASN A 125 -1.77 -8.52 -12.10
CA ASN A 125 -2.82 -7.55 -12.47
C ASN A 125 -3.84 -7.33 -11.34
N ALA A 126 -4.28 -8.40 -10.67
CA ALA A 126 -5.18 -8.29 -9.53
C ALA A 126 -4.55 -7.51 -8.36
N ILE A 127 -3.28 -7.80 -8.07
CA ILE A 127 -2.51 -7.09 -7.03
C ILE A 127 -2.36 -5.61 -7.40
N SER A 128 -2.06 -5.28 -8.65
CA SER A 128 -2.03 -3.89 -9.12
C SER A 128 -3.36 -3.17 -8.86
N ILE A 129 -4.48 -3.83 -9.14
CA ILE A 129 -5.82 -3.31 -8.85
C ILE A 129 -6.00 -3.09 -7.35
N PHE A 130 -5.66 -4.07 -6.50
CA PHE A 130 -5.79 -3.93 -5.05
C PHE A 130 -4.94 -2.81 -4.48
N CYS A 131 -3.73 -2.59 -5.00
CA CYS A 131 -2.88 -1.48 -4.59
C CYS A 131 -3.51 -0.13 -4.97
N ARG A 132 -4.04 -0.01 -6.20
CA ARG A 132 -4.71 1.21 -6.66
C ARG A 132 -6.04 1.49 -5.96
N LEU A 133 -6.73 0.45 -5.49
CA LEU A 133 -7.93 0.58 -4.67
C LEU A 133 -7.63 0.85 -3.19
N GLY A 134 -6.35 0.75 -2.78
CA GLY A 134 -5.93 0.92 -1.39
C GLY A 134 -6.26 -0.26 -0.48
N PHE A 135 -6.60 -1.42 -1.05
CA PHE A 135 -6.86 -2.65 -0.28
C PHE A 135 -5.57 -3.35 0.11
N ALA A 136 -4.59 -3.33 -0.78
CA ALA A 136 -3.29 -3.95 -0.57
C ALA A 136 -2.17 -2.92 -0.68
N ARG A 137 -1.01 -3.26 -0.13
CA ARG A 137 0.23 -2.50 -0.27
C ARG A 137 1.35 -3.46 -0.67
N LYS A 138 2.11 -3.08 -1.67
CA LYS A 138 3.37 -3.74 -2.02
C LYS A 138 4.46 -3.25 -1.07
N ARG A 139 5.30 -4.17 -0.59
CA ARG A 139 6.48 -3.82 0.22
C ARG A 139 7.52 -3.14 -0.67
N VAL A 140 7.91 -1.93 -0.28
CA VAL A 140 8.90 -1.11 -0.99
C VAL A 140 10.18 -1.00 -0.17
N THR A 141 11.33 -0.97 -0.83
CA THR A 141 12.65 -0.95 -0.17
C THR A 141 13.27 0.44 -0.07
N GLY A 142 12.63 1.45 -0.68
CA GLY A 142 13.09 2.84 -0.72
C GLY A 142 14.03 3.13 -1.91
N MET A 143 14.57 2.11 -2.57
CA MET A 143 15.36 2.27 -3.79
C MET A 143 14.54 2.88 -4.93
N GLU A 144 13.24 2.64 -4.93
CA GLU A 144 12.28 3.09 -5.93
C GLU A 144 12.07 4.62 -5.92
N THR A 145 12.62 5.31 -4.91
CA THR A 145 12.47 6.75 -4.63
C THR A 145 13.78 7.52 -4.82
N ALA A 146 14.85 6.89 -5.32
CA ALA A 146 16.22 7.43 -5.28
C ALA A 146 16.47 8.67 -6.18
N ARG A 147 15.72 8.83 -7.27
CA ARG A 147 15.84 9.97 -8.20
C ARG A 147 14.47 10.45 -8.61
N LEU A 148 14.01 11.53 -7.99
CA LEU A 148 12.67 12.05 -8.23
C LEU A 148 12.70 13.48 -8.69
N HIS A 149 11.70 13.84 -9.49
CA HIS A 149 11.43 15.21 -9.87
C HIS A 149 11.17 16.05 -8.61
N TYR A 150 11.67 17.28 -8.59
CA TYR A 150 11.69 18.12 -7.38
C TYR A 150 10.30 18.35 -6.76
N SER A 151 9.23 18.26 -7.55
CA SER A 151 7.84 18.35 -7.06
C SER A 151 7.49 17.27 -6.03
N TRP A 152 8.18 16.13 -6.04
CA TRP A 152 7.97 15.03 -5.10
C TRP A 152 8.61 15.24 -3.73
N ALA A 153 9.52 16.22 -3.58
CA ALA A 153 10.19 16.48 -2.31
C ALA A 153 9.21 16.79 -1.16
N GLN A 154 8.09 17.44 -1.45
CA GLN A 154 7.07 17.80 -0.46
C GLN A 154 6.23 16.58 -0.01
N VAL A 155 6.13 15.55 -0.85
CA VAL A 155 5.34 14.34 -0.57
C VAL A 155 6.15 13.34 0.26
N ILE A 156 7.48 13.33 0.11
CA ILE A 156 8.39 12.39 0.80
C ILE A 156 8.86 12.93 2.16
N SER A 157 8.83 14.25 2.34
CA SER A 157 9.23 14.91 3.61
C SER A 157 8.23 14.70 4.76
N ILE A 158 7.21 13.86 4.59
CA ILE A 158 6.36 13.37 5.68
C ILE A 158 6.73 11.91 5.93
N PRO A 159 7.81 11.61 6.67
CA PRO A 159 7.84 10.37 7.41
C PRO A 159 6.71 10.45 8.45
N ASN A 160 5.94 9.39 8.61
CA ASN A 160 4.94 9.23 9.67
C ASN A 160 5.50 9.74 11.01
N SER A 161 5.19 10.99 11.37
CA SER A 161 5.02 11.32 12.77
C SER A 161 3.75 10.61 13.17
N PRO A 162 3.72 9.80 14.24
CA PRO A 162 2.45 9.44 14.83
C PRO A 162 1.75 10.77 15.13
N THR A 163 0.63 11.02 14.47
CA THR A 163 -0.29 12.06 14.90
C THR A 163 -0.67 11.71 16.33
N GLN A 164 -0.60 12.71 17.20
CA GLN A 164 -0.83 12.62 18.65
C GLN A 164 -2.26 12.17 19.03
N GLU A 165 -3.03 11.65 18.07
CA GLU A 165 -4.38 11.13 18.21
C GLU A 165 -4.40 9.61 18.48
N ASP A 166 -3.28 8.89 18.27
CA ASP A 166 -3.14 7.45 18.62
C ASP A 166 -2.74 7.20 20.09
N MET A 167 -2.74 8.25 20.93
CA MET A 167 -2.42 8.15 22.36
C MET A 167 -3.62 8.48 23.24
N VAL A 168 -4.78 7.89 22.94
CA VAL A 168 -5.95 7.88 23.85
C VAL A 168 -6.72 6.57 23.76
N THR A 169 -6.11 5.51 24.29
CA THR A 169 -6.87 4.44 24.95
C THR A 169 -6.34 4.29 26.37
N SER A 170 -6.62 5.28 27.22
CA SER A 170 -6.54 5.10 28.66
C SER A 170 -7.66 4.15 29.06
N VAL A 171 -7.29 2.92 29.36
CA VAL A 171 -8.15 1.94 30.03
C VAL A 171 -8.51 2.55 31.38
N SER A 172 -9.72 3.10 31.51
CA SER A 172 -10.29 3.46 32.80
C SER A 172 -10.75 2.17 33.46
N GLY A 173 -9.80 1.43 34.03
CA GLY A 173 -10.00 0.20 34.78
C GLY A 173 -9.51 0.39 36.20
N ASP A 174 -10.45 0.37 37.12
CA ASP A 174 -10.36 0.53 38.57
C ASP A 174 -9.14 -0.18 39.21
N LEU A 175 -8.28 0.60 39.88
CA LEU A 175 -7.02 0.15 40.51
C LEU A 175 -7.18 -0.12 42.03
N GLY A 176 -8.41 -0.41 42.49
CA GLY A 176 -8.76 -0.46 43.91
C GLY A 176 -8.74 -1.82 44.62
N GLU A 177 -8.69 -2.97 43.93
CA GLU A 177 -9.16 -4.23 44.55
C GLU A 177 -8.25 -5.46 44.49
N LEU A 178 -6.94 -5.32 44.27
CA LEU A 178 -6.02 -6.48 44.29
C LEU A 178 -4.95 -6.46 45.40
N SER A 179 -4.98 -5.49 46.31
CA SER A 179 -4.02 -5.41 47.44
C SER A 179 -4.40 -6.23 48.68
N ALA A 180 -5.43 -7.07 48.63
CA ALA A 180 -6.01 -7.72 49.81
C ALA A 180 -5.99 -9.25 49.81
N SER A 181 -5.09 -9.92 49.07
CA SER A 181 -5.09 -11.41 49.06
C SER A 181 -3.74 -12.11 49.26
N LEU A 182 -2.66 -11.46 49.73
CA LEU A 182 -1.40 -12.18 49.98
C LEU A 182 -0.65 -11.82 51.29
N ALA A 183 -1.35 -11.43 52.36
CA ALA A 183 -0.84 -11.67 53.72
C ALA A 183 -1.17 -13.14 54.06
N SER A 184 -0.31 -14.06 54.52
CA SER A 184 0.95 -14.12 55.29
C SER A 184 1.35 -15.63 55.34
N PRO A 185 2.35 -16.16 56.11
CA PRO A 185 3.29 -15.53 57.06
C PRO A 185 4.79 -15.92 56.89
N LEU A 186 5.60 -15.14 57.61
CA LEU A 186 6.93 -15.39 58.18
C LEU A 186 7.43 -16.84 58.25
N VAL A 187 8.66 -17.08 57.78
CA VAL A 187 9.63 -18.01 58.39
C VAL A 187 11.01 -17.33 58.33
N ASP A 188 11.61 -17.18 59.50
CA ASP A 188 12.98 -16.74 59.75
C ASP A 188 14.00 -17.68 59.11
N ASP A 189 15.10 -17.13 58.60
CA ASP A 189 16.40 -17.80 58.67
C ASP A 189 17.49 -16.72 58.74
N ASP A 190 17.97 -16.51 59.97
CA ASP A 190 19.22 -15.80 60.26
C ASP A 190 20.42 -16.73 59.99
N ASP A 191 21.54 -16.08 59.69
CA ASP A 191 22.83 -16.56 59.22
C ASP A 191 23.64 -17.52 60.15
N GLU A 192 24.78 -17.96 59.58
CA GLU A 192 26.00 -18.51 60.19
C GLU A 192 26.01 -20.05 60.38
N GLU A 193 27.08 -20.81 60.14
CA GLU A 193 28.51 -20.53 60.25
C GLU A 193 29.33 -21.60 59.50
N GLN A 194 30.63 -21.33 59.46
CA GLN A 194 31.74 -21.93 58.75
C GLN A 194 32.26 -23.24 59.37
N THR A 195 33.07 -23.97 58.59
CA THR A 195 34.15 -24.92 58.97
C THR A 195 33.92 -26.44 58.90
N ALA A 196 34.87 -27.05 58.16
CA ALA A 196 35.47 -28.40 58.25
C ALA A 196 34.60 -29.65 57.99
#